data_AF-A0A485L9A7-F1
#
_entry.id   AF-A0A485L9A7-F1
#
_cell.length_a   1.000
_cell.length_b   1.000
_cell.length_c   1.000
_cell.angle_alpha   90.00
_cell.angle_beta   90.00
_cell.angle_gamma   90.00
#
_symmetry.space_group_name_H-M   'P 1'
#
loop_
_entity.id
_entity.type
_entity.pdbx_description
1 polymer ?
#
loop_
_entity_poly.entity_id
_entity_poly.type
_entity_poly.pdbx_seq_one_letter_code
_entity_poly.pdbx_strand_id
1 'polypeptide(L)'
;MPSKKVRKPQLCAQCQIGDLFDYPDLPTKLREDLYVLTRHQRVVIDKLRAQIPEAKNSTARNALQEVTDLLVKRNDQIETIVEGTLDRKIVDYHRARKAKKLASELFDE
;
A
#
# COMPACT_ATOMS: atom_id res chain seq x y z
N MET A 1 12.09 -25.18 14.85
CA MET A 1 11.23 -24.30 14.03
C MET A 1 12.09 -23.66 12.95
N PRO A 2 11.78 -23.76 11.65
CA PRO A 2 12.62 -23.14 10.64
C PRO A 2 12.45 -21.62 10.70
N SER A 3 13.57 -20.92 10.88
CA SER A 3 13.65 -19.46 10.84
C SER A 3 13.03 -18.94 9.53
N LYS A 4 12.02 -18.06 9.64
CA LYS A 4 11.51 -17.31 8.49
C LYS A 4 12.67 -16.46 7.96
N LYS A 5 13.25 -16.86 6.83
CA LYS A 5 14.17 -16.01 6.07
C LYS A 5 13.43 -14.69 5.78
N VAL A 6 13.80 -13.62 6.50
CA VAL A 6 13.35 -12.27 6.17
C VAL A 6 13.83 -12.02 4.75
N ARG A 7 12.90 -11.91 3.80
CA ARG A 7 13.25 -11.55 2.42
C ARG A 7 13.91 -10.17 2.52
N LYS A 8 15.16 -10.06 2.05
CA LYS A 8 15.78 -8.75 1.84
C LYS A 8 14.79 -7.92 0.99
N PRO A 9 14.58 -6.63 1.29
CA PRO A 9 13.79 -5.77 0.42
C PRO A 9 14.34 -5.93 -1.00
N GLN A 10 13.49 -6.39 -1.92
CA GLN A 10 13.90 -6.62 -3.31
C GLN A 10 14.26 -5.30 -4.02
N LEU A 11 13.91 -4.16 -3.40
CA LEU A 11 14.29 -2.83 -3.87
C LEU A 11 15.33 -2.20 -2.96
N CYS A 12 16.37 -1.68 -3.60
CA CYS A 12 17.31 -0.77 -3.00
C CYS A 12 16.55 0.45 -2.47
N ALA A 13 16.77 0.80 -1.19
CA ALA A 13 16.24 2.03 -0.61
C ALA A 13 16.73 3.32 -1.31
N GLN A 14 17.65 3.19 -2.28
CA GLN A 14 18.22 4.27 -3.09
C GLN A 14 17.65 4.35 -4.51
N CYS A 15 16.73 3.47 -4.91
CA CYS A 15 16.07 3.58 -6.22
C CYS A 15 15.17 4.82 -6.24
N GLN A 16 15.21 5.58 -7.34
CA GLN A 16 14.27 6.66 -7.54
C GLN A 16 12.87 6.08 -7.69
N ILE A 17 11.84 6.81 -7.24
CA ILE A 17 10.45 6.34 -7.36
C ILE A 17 10.03 6.10 -8.82
N GLY A 18 10.70 6.75 -9.78
CA GLY A 18 10.51 6.51 -11.21
C GLY A 18 10.94 5.10 -11.64
N ASP A 19 12.07 4.62 -11.11
CA ASP A 19 12.64 3.30 -11.41
C ASP A 19 11.69 2.16 -11.03
N LEU A 20 10.78 2.40 -10.06
CA LEU A 20 9.72 1.47 -9.68
C LEU A 20 8.91 1.02 -10.89
N PHE A 21 8.64 1.94 -11.82
CA PHE A 21 7.76 1.71 -12.96
C PHE A 21 8.48 1.11 -14.17
N ASP A 22 9.81 1.14 -14.19
CA ASP A 22 10.62 0.46 -15.21
C ASP A 22 10.50 -1.07 -15.15
N TYR A 23 10.00 -1.60 -14.03
CA TYR A 23 9.65 -3.00 -13.87
C TYR A 23 8.13 -3.17 -14.00
N PRO A 24 7.64 -3.91 -15.01
CA PRO A 24 6.20 -3.97 -15.29
C PRO A 24 5.36 -4.57 -14.15
N ASP A 25 5.91 -5.53 -13.41
CA ASP A 25 5.16 -6.27 -12.37
C ASP A 25 5.22 -5.61 -11.00
N LEU A 26 6.18 -4.71 -10.78
CA LEU A 26 6.54 -4.24 -9.46
C LEU A 26 5.56 -3.20 -8.88
N PRO A 27 5.07 -2.20 -9.66
CA PRO A 27 4.02 -1.30 -9.20
C PRO A 27 2.71 -2.03 -8.89
N THR A 28 2.35 -3.02 -9.72
CA THR A 28 1.17 -3.88 -9.52
C THR A 28 1.29 -4.68 -8.24
N LYS A 29 2.45 -5.30 -8.02
CA LYS A 29 2.72 -6.04 -6.78
C LYS A 29 2.69 -5.14 -5.54
N LEU A 30 3.26 -3.93 -5.61
CA LEU A 30 3.19 -2.96 -4.52
C LEU A 30 1.74 -2.59 -4.20
N ARG A 31 0.92 -2.37 -5.23
CA ARG A 31 -0.51 -2.10 -5.08
C ARG A 31 -1.24 -3.25 -4.39
N GLU A 32 -1.00 -4.49 -4.80
CA GLU A 32 -1.57 -5.69 -4.19
C GLU A 32 -1.15 -5.86 -2.73
N ASP A 33 0.15 -5.72 -2.45
CA ASP A 33 0.70 -5.84 -1.10
C ASP A 33 0.10 -4.76 -0.16
N LEU A 34 -0.05 -3.52 -0.64
CA LEU A 34 -0.70 -2.45 0.13
C LEU A 34 -2.18 -2.73 0.38
N TYR A 35 -2.89 -3.33 -0.58
CA TYR A 35 -4.29 -3.72 -0.42
C TYR A 35 -4.45 -4.86 0.62
N VAL A 36 -3.54 -5.83 0.63
CA VAL A 36 -3.51 -6.88 1.64
C VAL A 36 -3.20 -6.29 3.02
N LEU A 37 -2.26 -5.34 3.10
CA LEU A 37 -1.92 -4.65 4.34
C LEU A 37 -3.13 -3.94 4.94
N THR A 38 -3.86 -3.13 4.16
CA THR A 38 -5.01 -2.38 4.68
C THR A 38 -6.13 -3.31 5.12
N ARG A 39 -6.39 -4.41 4.41
CA ARG A 39 -7.33 -5.45 4.86
C ARG A 39 -6.90 -6.08 6.19
N HIS A 40 -5.63 -6.40 6.36
CA HIS A 40 -5.14 -6.98 7.60
C HIS A 40 -5.24 -5.98 8.76
N GLN A 41 -4.91 -4.71 8.52
CA GLN A 41 -5.06 -3.64 9.49
C GLN A 41 -6.51 -3.48 9.94
N ARG A 42 -7.50 -3.50 9.03
CA ARG A 42 -8.93 -3.50 9.38
C ARG A 42 -9.28 -4.64 10.34
N VAL A 43 -8.86 -5.88 10.06
CA VAL A 43 -9.13 -7.03 10.94
C VAL A 43 -8.54 -6.84 12.35
N VAL A 44 -7.33 -6.28 12.46
CA VAL A 44 -6.72 -5.99 13.76
C VAL A 44 -7.49 -4.90 14.50
N ILE A 45 -7.90 -3.84 13.80
CA ILE A 45 -8.71 -2.75 14.37
C ILE A 45 -10.05 -3.28 14.88
N ASP A 46 -10.73 -4.12 14.11
CA ASP A 46 -12.03 -4.70 14.50
C ASP A 46 -11.90 -5.56 15.76
N LYS A 47 -10.82 -6.35 15.85
CA LYS A 47 -10.52 -7.13 17.06
C LYS A 47 -10.27 -6.25 18.27
N LEU A 48 -9.57 -5.13 18.11
CA LEU A 48 -9.35 -4.17 19.20
C LEU A 48 -10.66 -3.51 19.63
N ARG A 49 -11.50 -3.10 18.67
CA ARG A 49 -12.82 -2.52 18.95
C ARG A 49 -13.73 -3.48 19.71
N ALA A 50 -13.67 -4.78 19.39
CA ALA A 50 -14.43 -5.80 20.11
C ALA A 50 -14.02 -5.94 21.60
N GLN A 51 -12.84 -5.46 22.00
CA GLN A 51 -12.41 -5.46 23.41
C GLN A 51 -12.88 -4.24 24.20
N ILE A 52 -13.44 -3.21 23.54
CA ILE A 52 -13.90 -1.99 24.21
C ILE A 52 -14.96 -2.29 25.28
N PRO A 53 -16.00 -3.13 25.03
CA PRO A 53 -16.98 -3.47 26.06
C PRO A 53 -16.39 -4.18 27.28
N GLU A 54 -15.30 -4.95 27.09
CA GLU A 54 -14.64 -5.73 28.14
C GLU A 54 -13.78 -4.85 29.08
N ALA A 55 -13.43 -3.63 28.65
CA ALA A 55 -12.65 -2.72 29.47
C ALA A 55 -13.51 -2.10 30.59
N LYS A 56 -13.26 -2.54 31.82
CA LYS A 56 -13.96 -2.06 33.04
C LYS A 56 -13.74 -0.57 33.34
N ASN A 57 -12.62 0.00 32.88
CA ASN A 57 -12.24 1.39 33.12
C ASN A 57 -12.71 2.28 31.95
N SER A 58 -13.45 3.36 32.25
CA SER A 58 -13.93 4.32 31.24
C SER A 58 -12.81 5.02 30.48
N THR A 59 -11.71 5.40 31.14
CA THR A 59 -10.53 5.97 30.49
C THR A 59 -9.92 5.00 29.49
N ALA A 60 -9.84 3.71 29.84
CA ALA A 60 -9.33 2.69 28.93
C ALA A 60 -10.24 2.51 27.70
N ARG A 61 -11.57 2.52 27.90
CA ARG A 61 -12.55 2.49 26.80
C ARG A 61 -12.40 3.69 25.86
N ASN A 62 -12.30 4.89 26.41
CA ASN A 62 -12.15 6.11 25.63
C ASN A 62 -10.83 6.10 24.83
N ALA A 63 -9.72 5.72 25.46
CA ALA A 63 -8.43 5.61 24.79
C ALA A 63 -8.46 4.56 23.65
N LEU A 64 -9.07 3.40 23.88
CA LEU A 64 -9.23 2.39 22.83
C LEU A 64 -10.11 2.89 21.68
N GLN A 65 -11.20 3.60 21.98
CA GLN A 65 -12.07 4.21 20.99
C GLN A 65 -11.29 5.21 20.12
N GLU A 66 -10.63 6.20 20.74
CA GLU A 66 -9.85 7.22 20.04
C GLU A 66 -8.74 6.61 19.17
N VAL A 67 -8.00 5.62 19.71
CA VAL A 67 -6.94 4.94 18.97
C VAL A 67 -7.52 4.19 17.77
N THR A 68 -8.59 3.42 17.96
CA THR A 68 -9.18 2.66 16.85
C THR A 68 -9.78 3.55 15.77
N ASP A 69 -10.39 4.68 16.13
CA ASP A 69 -10.91 5.67 15.18
C ASP A 69 -9.79 6.33 14.37
N LEU A 70 -8.68 6.68 15.04
CA LEU A 70 -7.48 7.18 14.36
C LEU A 70 -6.90 6.15 13.39
N LEU A 71 -6.86 4.87 13.79
CA LEU A 71 -6.35 3.80 12.94
C LEU A 71 -7.24 3.56 11.71
N VAL A 72 -8.56 3.62 11.84
CA VAL A 72 -9.47 3.55 10.68
C VAL A 72 -9.19 4.69 9.72
N LYS A 73 -9.13 5.94 10.22
CA LYS A 73 -8.85 7.10 9.38
C LYS A 73 -7.54 6.97 8.61
N ARG A 74 -6.48 6.50 9.27
CA ARG A 74 -5.18 6.26 8.63
C ARG A 74 -5.26 5.16 7.57
N ASN A 75 -6.01 4.11 7.83
CA ASN A 75 -6.22 3.03 6.88
C ASN A 75 -6.96 3.51 5.62
N ASP A 76 -8.01 4.32 5.79
CA ASP A 76 -8.74 4.94 4.66
C ASP A 76 -7.86 5.92 3.86
N GLN A 77 -6.95 6.63 4.53
CA GLN A 77 -5.95 7.48 3.86
C GLN A 77 -4.98 6.67 3.00
N ILE A 78 -4.55 5.48 3.47
CA ILE A 78 -3.71 4.59 2.68
C ILE A 78 -4.47 4.11 1.44
N GLU A 79 -5.71 3.67 1.59
CA GLU A 79 -6.56 3.25 0.46
C GLU A 79 -6.70 4.39 -0.57
N THR A 80 -6.96 5.62 -0.11
CA THR A 80 -7.03 6.82 -0.97
C THR A 80 -5.72 7.10 -1.71
N ILE A 81 -4.57 6.94 -1.06
CA ILE A 81 -3.26 7.14 -1.69
C ILE A 81 -3.00 6.08 -2.75
N VAL A 82 -3.37 4.82 -2.49
CA VAL A 82 -3.21 3.71 -3.43
C VAL A 82 -4.09 3.92 -4.66
N GLU A 83 -5.41 4.03 -4.47
CA GLU A 83 -6.38 4.17 -5.56
C GLU A 83 -6.23 5.49 -6.31
N GLY A 84 -5.88 6.57 -5.60
CA GLY A 84 -5.74 7.89 -6.19
C GLY A 84 -4.39 8.08 -6.84
N THR A 85 -3.31 7.91 -6.09
CA THR A 85 -1.97 8.36 -6.52
C THR A 85 -1.20 7.26 -7.22
N LEU A 86 -1.15 6.06 -6.64
CA LEU A 86 -0.37 4.96 -7.20
C LEU A 86 -0.99 4.47 -8.51
N ASP A 87 -2.30 4.23 -8.55
CA ASP A 87 -2.99 3.75 -9.76
C ASP A 87 -2.85 4.74 -10.93
N ARG A 88 -2.97 6.06 -10.67
CA ARG A 88 -2.73 7.09 -11.70
C ARG A 88 -1.30 7.05 -12.23
N LYS A 89 -0.29 6.98 -11.35
CA LYS A 89 1.12 6.91 -11.77
C LYS A 89 1.42 5.67 -12.59
N ILE A 90 0.83 4.52 -12.24
CA ILE A 90 0.95 3.28 -13.01
C ILE A 90 0.42 3.50 -14.44
N VAL A 91 -0.79 4.06 -14.57
CA VAL A 91 -1.43 4.32 -15.87
C VAL A 91 -0.62 5.30 -16.71
N ASP A 92 -0.21 6.43 -16.13
CA ASP A 92 0.54 7.47 -16.84
C ASP A 92 1.88 6.95 -17.35
N TYR A 93 2.59 6.16 -16.53
CA TYR A 93 3.85 5.54 -16.94
C TYR A 93 3.64 4.58 -18.13
N HIS A 94 2.67 3.68 -18.05
CA HIS A 94 2.41 2.75 -19.15
C HIS A 94 2.01 3.48 -20.44
N ARG A 95 1.26 4.58 -20.34
CA ARG A 95 0.92 5.43 -21.49
C ARG A 95 2.19 6.05 -22.11
N ALA A 96 3.04 6.65 -21.29
CA ALA A 96 4.30 7.26 -21.76
C ALA A 96 5.24 6.22 -22.39
N ARG A 97 5.34 5.03 -21.80
CA ARG A 97 6.17 3.93 -22.31
C ARG A 97 5.66 3.42 -23.67
N LYS A 98 4.34 3.25 -23.82
CA LYS A 98 3.71 2.87 -25.11
C LYS A 98 3.98 3.93 -26.18
N ALA A 99 3.80 5.21 -25.87
CA ALA A 99 4.08 6.30 -26.80
C ALA A 99 5.55 6.31 -27.25
N LYS A 100 6.49 6.14 -26.31
CA LYS A 100 7.92 6.07 -26.64
C LYS A 100 8.26 4.88 -27.54
N LYS A 101 7.64 3.71 -27.30
CA LYS A 101 7.84 2.51 -28.11
C LYS A 101 7.30 2.68 -29.54
N LEU A 102 6.10 3.24 -29.68
CA LEU A 102 5.51 3.56 -30.99
C LEU A 102 6.37 4.57 -31.76
N ALA A 103 6.90 5.59 -31.07
CA ALA A 103 7.79 6.56 -31.69
C ALA A 103 9.08 5.90 -32.19
N SER A 104 9.74 5.03 -31.40
CA SER A 104 10.93 4.32 -31.91
C SER A 104 10.63 3.46 -33.13
N GLU A 105 9.49 2.76 -33.14
CA GLU A 105 9.10 1.89 -34.28
C GLU A 105 8.78 2.69 -35.56
N LEU A 106 8.36 3.95 -35.45
CA LEU A 106 8.04 4.83 -36.58
C LEU A 106 9.24 5.58 -37.19
N PHE A 107 10.35 5.70 -36.45
CA PHE A 107 11.53 6.45 -36.88
C PHE A 107 12.76 5.55 -37.14
N ASP A 108 12.61 4.24 -36.97
CA ASP A 108 13.61 3.21 -37.31
C ASP A 108 13.32 2.51 -38.67
N GLU A 109 12.34 2.99 -39.46
CA GLU A 109 12.14 2.68 -40.91
C GLU A 109 12.71 3.80 -41.80
#